data_AF-A0A9E4LPK8-F1
#
_entry.id   AF-A0A9E4LPK8-F1
#
_cell.length_a   1.000
_cell.length_b   1.000
_cell.length_c   1.000
_cell.angle_alpha   90.00
_cell.angle_beta   90.00
_cell.angle_gamma   90.00
#
_symmetry.space_group_name_H-M   'P 1'
#
loop_
_entity.id
_entity.type
_entity.pdbx_description
1 polymer ?
#
loop_
_entity_poly.entity_id
_entity_poly.type
_entity_poly.pdbx_seq_one_letter_code
_entity_poly.pdbx_strand_id
1 'polypeptide(L)'
;MTLSRREVLRQLAVAATSAAAGGFNLEAARVVHAFAAEERAQAGGYAPRLLTAHVRRLAELVVPADAGGGSAVDAGAPEFIDLLCSENERLADIYRRGVAWVDEETDRRGGGAFVGASSGRQTALLDALVDAERAGGAGDLAPGVRFFAWVRRMTVDAYYTSPIGIRDVGYEGNRVASAYDTPPAALEFIDRLADDLGL
;
A
#
# COMPACT_ATOMS: atom_id res chain seq x y z
N MET A 1 22.42 12.27 -3.50
CA MET A 1 22.11 12.84 -4.82
C MET A 1 21.07 13.93 -4.63
N THR A 2 21.33 15.17 -5.03
CA THR A 2 20.33 16.24 -4.96
C THR A 2 19.39 16.11 -6.16
N LEU A 3 18.14 15.68 -5.94
CA LEU A 3 17.12 15.62 -6.99
C LEU A 3 16.68 17.04 -7.37
N SER A 4 16.56 17.34 -8.65
CA SER A 4 15.97 18.61 -9.09
C SER A 4 14.46 18.59 -8.90
N ARG A 5 13.83 19.75 -8.66
CA ARG A 5 12.36 19.88 -8.55
C ARG A 5 11.62 19.27 -9.75
N ARG A 6 12.18 19.44 -10.95
CA ARG A 6 11.64 18.85 -12.19
C ARG A 6 11.68 17.33 -12.16
N GLU A 7 12.75 16.75 -11.65
CA GLU A 7 12.89 15.29 -11.54
C GLU A 7 11.90 14.72 -10.52
N VAL A 8 11.71 15.40 -9.38
CA VAL A 8 10.70 15.02 -8.38
C VAL A 8 9.31 15.03 -9.01
N LEU A 9 8.91 16.12 -9.65
CA LEU A 9 7.59 16.22 -10.31
C LEU A 9 7.39 15.14 -11.39
N ARG A 10 8.43 14.84 -12.16
CA ARG A 10 8.37 13.77 -13.17
C ARG A 10 8.13 12.40 -12.53
N GLN A 11 8.87 12.08 -11.46
CA GLN A 11 8.73 10.80 -10.78
C GLN A 11 7.38 10.68 -10.06
N LEU A 12 6.86 11.77 -9.47
CA LEU A 12 5.50 11.81 -8.92
C LEU A 12 4.46 11.51 -10.00
N ALA A 13 4.56 12.14 -11.17
CA ALA A 13 3.65 11.87 -12.28
C ALA A 13 3.72 10.42 -12.79
N VAL A 14 4.93 9.84 -12.86
CA VAL A 14 5.14 8.43 -13.22
C VAL A 14 4.50 7.50 -12.19
N ALA A 15 4.71 7.75 -10.90
CA ALA A 15 4.12 6.95 -9.82
C ALA A 15 2.58 7.02 -9.86
N ALA A 16 2.01 8.22 -9.97
CA ALA A 16 0.57 8.42 -9.98
C ALA A 16 -0.11 7.79 -11.21
N THR A 17 0.52 7.89 -12.39
CA THR A 17 0.02 7.25 -13.61
C THR A 17 0.13 5.73 -13.54
N SER A 18 1.26 5.21 -13.06
CA SER A 18 1.47 3.76 -12.93
C SER A 18 0.45 3.15 -11.96
N ALA A 19 0.29 3.75 -10.77
CA ALA A 19 -0.66 3.30 -9.76
C ALA A 19 -2.09 3.26 -10.31
N ALA A 20 -2.52 4.31 -11.02
CA ALA A 20 -3.86 4.37 -11.63
C ALA A 20 -4.06 3.36 -12.77
N ALA A 21 -3.00 3.03 -13.53
CA ALA A 21 -3.02 2.00 -14.57
C ALA A 21 -2.89 0.58 -14.01
N GLY A 22 -2.66 0.47 -12.71
CA GLY A 22 -2.47 -0.79 -12.04
C GLY A 22 -1.09 -1.41 -12.21
N GLY A 23 -0.07 -0.60 -12.52
CA GLY A 23 1.35 -0.96 -12.44
C GLY A 23 2.05 -0.23 -11.30
N PHE A 24 3.31 -0.61 -11.05
CA PHE A 24 4.13 0.03 -10.01
C PHE A 24 5.58 0.20 -10.48
N ASN A 25 6.20 1.33 -10.10
CA ASN A 25 7.60 1.63 -10.37
C ASN A 25 8.32 1.96 -9.05
N LEU A 26 9.28 1.11 -8.66
CA LEU A 26 9.96 1.22 -7.37
C LEU A 26 10.77 2.50 -7.19
N GLU A 27 11.45 2.97 -8.24
CA GLU A 27 12.20 4.23 -8.17
C GLU A 27 11.26 5.42 -8.02
N ALA A 28 10.17 5.45 -8.80
CA ALA A 28 9.19 6.51 -8.70
C ALA A 28 8.55 6.57 -7.30
N ALA A 29 8.22 5.41 -6.73
CA ALA A 29 7.65 5.34 -5.40
C ALA A 29 8.63 5.66 -4.27
N ARG A 30 9.92 5.34 -4.40
CA ARG A 30 10.94 5.81 -3.47
C ARG A 30 10.98 7.33 -3.40
N VAL A 31 10.81 8.00 -4.54
CA VAL A 31 10.73 9.47 -4.58
C VAL A 31 9.46 9.98 -3.90
N VAL A 32 8.30 9.33 -4.11
CA VAL A 32 7.04 9.67 -3.42
C VAL A 32 7.19 9.52 -1.91
N HIS A 33 7.77 8.39 -1.45
CA HIS A 33 8.04 8.14 -0.02
C HIS A 33 9.00 9.17 0.57
N ALA A 34 10.09 9.48 -0.12
CA ALA A 34 11.05 10.48 0.35
C ALA A 34 10.41 11.86 0.49
N PHE A 35 9.62 12.27 -0.50
CA PHE A 35 8.93 13.56 -0.49
C PHE A 35 7.87 13.63 0.63
N ALA A 36 7.03 12.61 0.76
CA ALA A 36 6.02 12.53 1.82
C ALA A 36 6.65 12.50 3.22
N ALA A 37 7.76 11.77 3.39
CA ALA A 37 8.50 11.70 4.65
C ALA A 37 9.17 13.04 5.00
N GLU A 38 9.72 13.75 4.01
CA GLU A 38 10.29 15.09 4.20
C GLU A 38 9.22 16.09 4.65
N GLU A 39 8.05 16.10 4.00
CA GLU A 39 6.92 16.94 4.44
C GLU A 39 6.46 16.57 5.84
N ARG A 40 6.35 15.28 6.15
CA ARG A 40 5.96 14.79 7.48
C ARG A 40 6.96 15.16 8.58
N ALA A 41 8.24 15.28 8.26
CA ALA A 41 9.30 15.64 9.21
C ALA A 41 9.36 17.15 9.52
N GLN A 42 8.63 17.99 8.78
CA GLN A 42 8.56 19.43 9.06
C GLN A 42 7.79 19.70 10.36
N ALA A 43 8.05 20.85 11.00
CA ALA A 43 7.46 21.20 12.29
C ALA A 43 5.90 21.22 12.30
N GLY A 44 5.27 21.41 11.13
CA GLY A 44 3.81 21.36 10.97
C GLY A 44 3.25 19.96 10.68
N GLY A 45 4.11 18.95 10.52
CA GLY A 45 3.72 17.62 10.03
C GLY A 45 3.26 17.66 8.57
N TYR A 46 2.78 16.52 8.09
CA TYR A 46 2.22 16.40 6.75
C TYR A 46 0.88 17.13 6.68
N ALA A 47 0.74 18.06 5.73
CA ALA A 47 -0.51 18.75 5.45
C ALA A 47 -1.34 17.95 4.42
N PRO A 48 -2.50 17.39 4.80
CA PRO A 48 -3.31 16.61 3.87
C PRO A 48 -3.82 17.46 2.71
N ARG A 49 -3.69 16.94 1.50
CA ARG A 49 -4.11 17.61 0.26
C ARG A 49 -5.56 17.26 -0.09
N LEU A 50 -5.87 15.97 -0.06
CA LEU A 50 -7.16 15.40 -0.46
C LEU A 50 -7.71 14.42 0.56
N LEU A 51 -6.82 13.64 1.18
CA LEU A 51 -7.17 12.51 1.98
C LEU A 51 -7.41 12.89 3.42
N THR A 52 -8.36 12.17 4.00
CA THR A 52 -8.92 12.41 5.32
C THR A 52 -8.50 11.28 6.27
N ALA A 53 -8.99 11.33 7.51
CA ALA A 53 -8.81 10.27 8.50
C ALA A 53 -9.24 8.87 8.02
N HIS A 54 -10.10 8.79 6.99
CA HIS A 54 -10.56 7.53 6.39
C HIS A 54 -9.42 6.70 5.82
N VAL A 55 -8.55 7.29 5.00
CA VAL A 55 -7.48 6.52 4.35
C VAL A 55 -6.46 6.04 5.37
N ARG A 56 -6.16 6.87 6.39
CA ARG A 56 -5.35 6.44 7.53
C ARG A 56 -5.94 5.21 8.21
N ARG A 57 -7.23 5.27 8.56
CA ARG A 57 -7.89 4.17 9.27
C ARG A 57 -8.00 2.92 8.42
N LEU A 58 -8.35 3.06 7.14
CA LEU A 58 -8.42 1.92 6.22
C LEU A 58 -7.05 1.30 6.00
N ALA A 59 -5.99 2.10 5.84
CA ALA A 59 -4.63 1.59 5.67
C ALA A 59 -4.17 0.80 6.91
N GLU A 60 -4.44 1.32 8.11
CA GLU A 60 -4.18 0.63 9.37
C GLU A 60 -4.92 -0.71 9.49
N LEU A 61 -6.17 -0.78 9.00
CA LEU A 61 -6.95 -2.02 9.00
C LEU A 61 -6.47 -3.03 7.95
N VAL A 62 -5.86 -2.57 6.85
CA VAL A 62 -5.36 -3.45 5.79
C VAL A 62 -3.98 -4.04 6.14
N VAL A 63 -3.05 -3.22 6.63
CA VAL A 63 -1.75 -3.67 7.15
C VAL A 63 -1.59 -3.14 8.57
N PRO A 64 -2.08 -3.89 9.58
CA PRO A 64 -1.88 -3.54 10.98
C PRO A 64 -0.41 -3.76 11.38
N ALA A 65 0.01 -3.13 12.48
CA ALA A 65 1.31 -3.44 13.08
C ALA A 65 1.30 -4.87 13.65
N ASP A 66 2.43 -5.56 13.54
CA ASP A 66 2.60 -6.92 14.05
C ASP A 66 3.97 -7.10 14.72
N ALA A 67 4.38 -8.35 15.00
CA ALA A 67 5.67 -8.63 15.62
C ALA A 67 6.86 -8.43 14.66
N GLY A 68 6.63 -8.46 13.34
CA GLY A 68 7.64 -8.33 12.29
C GLY A 68 7.92 -6.88 11.89
N GLY A 69 7.00 -5.94 12.15
CA GLY A 69 7.20 -4.54 11.83
C GLY A 69 6.08 -3.57 12.21
N GLY A 70 6.22 -2.34 11.72
CA GLY A 70 5.22 -1.28 11.87
C GLY A 70 4.03 -1.47 10.92
N SER A 71 2.95 -0.75 11.16
CA SER A 71 1.76 -0.72 10.31
C SER A 71 1.98 0.00 8.98
N ALA A 72 0.99 -0.05 8.08
CA ALA A 72 0.94 0.84 6.92
C ALA A 72 0.99 2.33 7.28
N VAL A 73 0.49 2.72 8.46
CA VAL A 73 0.56 4.12 8.92
C VAL A 73 1.99 4.49 9.32
N ASP A 74 2.73 3.56 9.91
CA ASP A 74 4.15 3.75 10.25
C ASP A 74 5.01 3.82 8.99
N ALA A 75 4.63 3.07 7.95
CA ALA A 75 5.23 3.10 6.62
C ALA A 75 4.91 4.35 5.79
N GLY A 76 4.06 5.27 6.28
CA GLY A 76 3.67 6.49 5.57
C GLY A 76 2.71 6.26 4.41
N ALA A 77 1.98 5.13 4.39
CA ALA A 77 1.02 4.83 3.33
C ALA A 77 -0.07 5.90 3.16
N PRO A 78 -0.67 6.48 4.21
CA PRO A 78 -1.71 7.50 4.04
C PRO A 78 -1.21 8.73 3.27
N GLU A 79 -0.02 9.22 3.60
CA GLU A 79 0.61 10.37 2.95
C GLU A 79 1.04 10.04 1.52
N PHE A 80 1.56 8.83 1.29
CA PHE A 80 1.88 8.32 -0.05
C PHE A 80 0.65 8.34 -0.96
N ILE A 81 -0.47 7.78 -0.49
CA ILE A 81 -1.71 7.72 -1.26
C ILE A 81 -2.26 9.13 -1.50
N ASP A 82 -2.15 10.03 -0.52
CA ASP A 82 -2.64 11.41 -0.62
C ASP A 82 -1.92 12.20 -1.71
N LEU A 83 -0.60 12.07 -1.72
CA LEU A 83 0.25 12.66 -2.74
C LEU A 83 -0.05 12.09 -4.13
N LEU A 84 -0.25 10.77 -4.26
CA LEU A 84 -0.63 10.21 -5.56
C LEU A 84 -2.02 10.67 -6.03
N CYS A 85 -2.97 10.82 -5.11
CA CYS A 85 -4.28 11.38 -5.43
C CYS A 85 -4.16 12.84 -5.88
N SER A 86 -3.28 13.65 -5.26
CA SER A 86 -3.15 15.06 -5.62
C SER A 86 -2.62 15.28 -7.03
N GLU A 87 -1.84 14.33 -7.54
CA GLU A 87 -1.27 14.37 -8.88
C GLU A 87 -2.12 13.63 -9.93
N ASN A 88 -3.24 13.01 -9.55
CA ASN A 88 -4.08 12.25 -10.47
C ASN A 88 -5.58 12.38 -10.15
N GLU A 89 -6.29 13.18 -10.95
CA GLU A 89 -7.72 13.47 -10.73
C GLU A 89 -8.61 12.22 -10.80
N ARG A 90 -8.27 11.23 -11.64
CA ARG A 90 -9.02 9.97 -11.71
C ARG A 90 -8.88 9.19 -10.41
N LEU A 91 -7.66 9.12 -9.86
CA LEU A 91 -7.41 8.46 -8.59
C LEU A 91 -8.10 9.23 -7.45
N ALA A 92 -8.04 10.56 -7.46
CA ALA A 92 -8.75 11.42 -6.52
C ALA A 92 -10.27 11.17 -6.54
N ASP A 93 -10.90 11.08 -7.72
CA ASP A 93 -12.34 10.81 -7.85
C ASP A 93 -12.72 9.42 -7.29
N ILE A 94 -11.89 8.40 -7.55
CA ILE A 94 -12.07 7.06 -6.96
C ILE A 94 -12.08 7.13 -5.43
N TYR A 95 -11.11 7.83 -4.83
CA TYR A 95 -10.99 7.95 -3.39
C TYR A 95 -12.10 8.81 -2.77
N ARG A 96 -12.45 9.95 -3.37
CA ARG A 96 -13.53 10.82 -2.86
C ARG A 96 -14.87 10.09 -2.85
N ARG A 97 -15.24 9.44 -3.96
CA ARG A 97 -16.50 8.68 -4.05
C ARG A 97 -16.50 7.47 -3.13
N GLY A 98 -15.37 6.77 -3.06
CA GLY A 98 -15.21 5.61 -2.20
C GLY A 98 -15.35 5.93 -0.72
N VAL A 99 -14.72 7.00 -0.25
CA VAL A 99 -14.86 7.48 1.14
C VAL A 99 -16.30 7.86 1.45
N ALA A 100 -16.95 8.62 0.56
CA ALA A 100 -18.36 8.99 0.75
C ALA A 100 -19.27 7.75 0.82
N TRP A 101 -19.03 6.76 -0.04
CA TRP A 101 -19.78 5.50 -0.03
C TRP A 101 -19.58 4.73 1.29
N VAL A 102 -18.35 4.66 1.81
CA VAL A 102 -18.04 3.97 3.06
C VAL A 102 -18.74 4.64 4.26
N ASP A 103 -18.78 5.97 4.29
CA ASP A 103 -19.53 6.71 5.31
C ASP A 103 -21.03 6.44 5.22
N GLU A 104 -21.60 6.54 4.02
CA GLU A 104 -23.03 6.29 3.81
C GLU A 104 -23.43 4.85 4.17
N GLU A 105 -22.62 3.87 3.79
CA GLU A 105 -22.85 2.46 4.11
C GLU A 105 -22.72 2.20 5.61
N THR A 106 -21.74 2.81 6.28
CA THR A 106 -21.58 2.66 7.73
C THR A 106 -22.75 3.29 8.48
N ASP A 107 -23.21 4.46 8.04
CA ASP A 107 -24.36 5.15 8.62
C ASP A 107 -25.65 4.36 8.41
N ARG A 108 -25.87 3.81 7.20
CA ARG A 108 -27.01 2.93 6.90
C ARG A 108 -27.06 1.69 7.79
N ARG A 109 -25.91 1.22 8.26
CA ARG A 109 -25.77 0.12 9.23
C ARG A 109 -25.87 0.57 10.69
N GLY A 110 -26.28 1.83 10.94
CA GLY A 110 -26.44 2.43 12.27
C GLY A 110 -25.12 2.80 12.96
N GLY A 111 -24.06 2.99 12.17
CA GLY A 111 -22.69 3.24 12.62
C GLY A 111 -22.26 4.70 12.69
N GLY A 112 -22.99 5.62 12.06
CA GLY A 112 -22.50 6.97 11.77
C GLY A 112 -21.36 6.96 10.75
N ALA A 113 -20.51 7.99 10.77
CA ALA A 113 -19.31 8.06 9.94
C ALA A 113 -18.34 6.90 10.27
N PHE A 114 -17.69 6.35 9.25
CA PHE A 114 -16.85 5.15 9.37
C PHE A 114 -15.72 5.31 10.38
N VAL A 115 -14.99 6.42 10.34
CA VAL A 115 -13.89 6.69 11.29
C VAL A 115 -14.39 6.79 12.74
N GLY A 116 -15.61 7.28 12.94
CA GLY A 116 -16.24 7.40 14.26
C GLY A 116 -16.91 6.11 14.76
N ALA A 117 -17.13 5.13 13.88
CA ALA A 117 -17.73 3.86 14.23
C ALA A 117 -16.77 2.99 15.07
N SER A 118 -17.32 2.14 15.94
CA SER A 118 -16.55 1.17 16.71
C SER A 118 -15.73 0.25 15.81
N SER A 119 -14.58 -0.25 16.27
CA SER A 119 -13.72 -1.15 15.49
C SER A 119 -14.44 -2.41 14.99
N GLY A 120 -15.38 -2.97 15.77
CA GLY A 120 -16.23 -4.09 15.34
C GLY A 120 -17.15 -3.75 14.17
N ARG A 121 -17.66 -2.51 14.09
CA ARG A 121 -18.48 -2.05 12.95
C ARG A 121 -17.65 -1.78 11.72
N GLN A 122 -16.46 -1.20 11.89
CA GLN A 122 -15.54 -0.96 10.78
C GLN A 122 -15.14 -2.30 10.13
N THR A 123 -14.70 -3.27 10.94
CA THR A 123 -14.34 -4.61 10.45
C THR A 123 -15.52 -5.35 9.85
N ALA A 124 -16.69 -5.36 10.49
CA ALA A 124 -17.88 -6.00 9.93
C ALA A 124 -18.31 -5.44 8.56
N LEU A 125 -18.13 -4.13 8.31
CA LEU A 125 -18.33 -3.57 6.98
C LEU A 125 -17.30 -4.13 5.98
N LEU A 126 -16.01 -4.09 6.32
CA LEU A 126 -14.95 -4.58 5.44
C LEU A 126 -15.09 -6.08 5.14
N ASP A 127 -15.46 -6.89 6.14
CA ASP A 127 -15.73 -8.32 5.99
C ASP A 127 -16.89 -8.55 5.00
N ALA A 128 -17.98 -7.79 5.12
CA ALA A 128 -19.09 -7.87 4.17
C ALA A 128 -18.68 -7.53 2.73
N LEU A 129 -17.73 -6.60 2.53
CA LEU A 129 -17.17 -6.31 1.21
C LEU A 129 -16.32 -7.46 0.67
N VAL A 130 -15.50 -8.09 1.53
CA VAL A 130 -14.69 -9.25 1.17
C VAL A 130 -15.56 -10.45 0.81
N ASP A 131 -16.63 -10.70 1.57
CA ASP A 131 -17.56 -11.79 1.30
C ASP A 131 -18.33 -11.57 0.00
N ALA A 132 -18.79 -10.34 -0.25
CA ALA A 132 -19.44 -9.96 -1.50
C ALA A 132 -18.51 -10.12 -2.72
N GLU A 133 -17.23 -9.77 -2.58
CA GLU A 133 -16.20 -9.99 -3.61
C GLU A 133 -16.04 -11.49 -3.92
N ARG A 134 -15.89 -12.31 -2.87
CA ARG A 134 -15.70 -13.76 -3.00
C ARG A 134 -16.91 -14.48 -3.59
N ALA A 135 -18.11 -14.00 -3.28
CA ALA A 135 -19.35 -14.56 -3.81
C ALA A 135 -19.56 -14.28 -5.32
N GLY A 136 -18.77 -13.39 -5.93
CA GLY A 136 -18.88 -13.03 -7.35
C GLY A 136 -20.13 -12.18 -7.68
N GLY A 137 -20.89 -11.76 -6.66
CA GLY A 137 -22.12 -10.99 -6.80
C GLY A 137 -22.26 -9.97 -5.67
N ALA A 138 -21.82 -8.73 -5.92
CA ALA A 138 -21.76 -7.71 -4.88
C ALA A 138 -23.03 -6.86 -4.74
N GLY A 139 -24.00 -6.95 -5.65
CA GLY A 139 -25.25 -6.17 -5.59
C GLY A 139 -25.00 -4.69 -5.29
N ASP A 140 -25.68 -4.17 -4.27
CA ASP A 140 -25.54 -2.78 -3.82
C ASP A 140 -24.16 -2.47 -3.19
N LEU A 141 -23.41 -3.49 -2.77
CA LEU A 141 -22.04 -3.36 -2.25
C LEU A 141 -20.99 -3.23 -3.36
N ALA A 142 -21.35 -3.38 -4.63
CA ALA A 142 -20.40 -3.35 -5.74
C ALA A 142 -19.49 -2.11 -5.78
N PRO A 143 -19.97 -0.87 -5.50
CA PRO A 143 -19.10 0.30 -5.40
C PRO A 143 -18.07 0.18 -4.27
N GLY A 144 -18.51 -0.28 -3.09
CA GLY A 144 -17.65 -0.52 -1.93
C GLY A 144 -16.58 -1.57 -2.18
N VAL A 145 -16.95 -2.69 -2.83
CA VAL A 145 -16.01 -3.76 -3.21
C VAL A 145 -14.90 -3.19 -4.10
N ARG A 146 -15.25 -2.44 -5.15
CA ARG A 146 -14.26 -1.81 -6.04
C ARG A 146 -13.36 -0.83 -5.30
N PHE A 147 -13.93 -0.01 -4.42
CA PHE A 147 -13.15 0.94 -3.65
C PHE A 147 -12.21 0.24 -2.66
N PHE A 148 -12.69 -0.76 -1.93
CA PHE A 148 -11.86 -1.48 -0.97
C PHE A 148 -10.75 -2.30 -1.64
N ALA A 149 -10.97 -2.78 -2.87
CA ALA A 149 -9.89 -3.33 -3.70
C ALA A 149 -8.80 -2.28 -4.00
N TRP A 150 -9.18 -1.05 -4.36
CA TRP A 150 -8.24 0.06 -4.56
C TRP A 150 -7.46 0.41 -3.30
N VAL A 151 -8.14 0.49 -2.16
CA VAL A 151 -7.50 0.80 -0.88
C VAL A 151 -6.50 -0.29 -0.51
N ARG A 152 -6.91 -1.57 -0.54
CA ARG A 152 -6.01 -2.69 -0.22
C ARG A 152 -4.75 -2.66 -1.07
N ARG A 153 -4.95 -2.55 -2.38
CA ARG A 153 -3.86 -2.48 -3.35
C ARG A 153 -2.91 -1.33 -3.04
N MET A 154 -3.41 -0.10 -2.93
CA MET A 154 -2.57 1.09 -2.73
C MET A 154 -1.86 1.07 -1.37
N THR A 155 -2.51 0.54 -0.33
CA THR A 155 -1.88 0.36 0.98
C THR A 155 -0.74 -0.65 0.92
N VAL A 156 -0.95 -1.79 0.26
CA VAL A 156 0.09 -2.83 0.08
C VAL A 156 1.24 -2.31 -0.77
N ASP A 157 0.94 -1.64 -1.89
CA ASP A 157 1.94 -1.01 -2.76
C ASP A 157 2.75 0.02 -1.98
N ALA A 158 2.11 0.91 -1.21
CA ALA A 158 2.81 1.88 -0.37
C ALA A 158 3.67 1.20 0.72
N TYR A 159 3.13 0.19 1.40
CA TYR A 159 3.83 -0.51 2.47
C TYR A 159 5.09 -1.22 1.99
N TYR A 160 4.99 -2.11 1.01
CA TYR A 160 6.12 -2.95 0.55
C TYR A 160 7.16 -2.21 -0.28
N THR A 161 6.95 -0.91 -0.50
CA THR A 161 7.90 -0.06 -1.22
C THR A 161 8.49 1.02 -0.33
N SER A 162 8.01 1.08 0.91
CA SER A 162 8.61 1.85 2.00
C SER A 162 9.84 1.12 2.58
N PRO A 163 10.71 1.83 3.31
CA PRO A 163 11.80 1.20 4.05
C PRO A 163 11.35 0.19 5.12
N ILE A 164 10.11 0.29 5.64
CA ILE A 164 9.56 -0.66 6.61
C ILE A 164 9.20 -1.96 5.90
N GLY A 165 8.37 -1.90 4.87
CA GLY A 165 7.94 -3.11 4.15
C GLY A 165 9.06 -3.79 3.36
N ILE A 166 10.05 -3.04 2.85
CA ILE A 166 11.25 -3.65 2.23
C ILE A 166 12.02 -4.53 3.24
N ARG A 167 12.12 -4.07 4.49
CA ARG A 167 12.78 -4.83 5.56
C ARG A 167 11.94 -6.03 5.99
N ASP A 168 10.62 -5.87 6.04
CA ASP A 168 9.66 -6.91 6.42
C ASP A 168 9.77 -8.15 5.52
N VAL A 169 9.92 -7.97 4.20
CA VAL A 169 10.12 -9.09 3.26
C VAL A 169 11.58 -9.60 3.19
N GLY A 170 12.48 -9.05 4.00
CA GLY A 170 13.90 -9.43 4.00
C GLY A 170 14.66 -9.07 2.72
N TYR A 171 14.19 -8.09 1.95
CA TYR A 171 14.84 -7.73 0.69
C TYR A 171 16.13 -6.95 0.94
N GLU A 172 17.27 -7.57 0.64
CA GLU A 172 18.61 -6.96 0.84
C GLU A 172 19.09 -6.08 -0.32
N GLY A 173 18.34 -6.02 -1.42
CA GLY A 173 18.73 -5.31 -2.65
C GLY A 173 19.55 -6.14 -3.64
N ASN A 174 19.71 -5.60 -4.85
CA ASN A 174 20.67 -6.11 -5.84
C ASN A 174 22.10 -5.70 -5.41
N ARG A 175 22.64 -6.35 -4.38
CA ARG A 175 24.04 -6.18 -3.98
C ARG A 175 24.93 -6.73 -5.10
N VAL A 176 25.92 -5.94 -5.52
CA VAL A 176 26.97 -6.43 -6.40
C VAL A 176 27.80 -7.44 -5.61
N ALA A 177 27.67 -8.72 -5.93
CA ALA A 177 28.53 -9.75 -5.38
C ALA A 177 29.85 -9.76 -6.18
N SER A 178 30.99 -9.73 -5.50
CA SER A 178 32.32 -9.85 -6.14
C SER A 178 32.56 -11.27 -6.70
N ALA A 179 31.82 -12.25 -6.20
CA ALA A 179 31.76 -13.62 -6.68
C ALA A 179 30.37 -14.21 -6.38
N TYR A 180 29.94 -15.19 -7.18
CA TYR A 180 28.75 -15.98 -6.88
C TYR A 180 29.13 -17.10 -5.92
N ASP A 181 28.63 -17.04 -4.68
CA ASP A 181 28.81 -18.13 -3.72
C ASP A 181 27.60 -19.06 -3.80
N THR A 182 27.84 -20.34 -4.08
CA THR A 182 26.75 -21.31 -4.25
C THR A 182 26.22 -21.69 -2.87
N PRO A 183 24.91 -21.57 -2.60
CA PRO A 183 24.37 -21.96 -1.30
C PRO A 183 24.74 -23.41 -0.97
N PRO A 184 25.24 -23.72 0.24
CA PRO A 184 25.62 -25.08 0.63
C PRO A 184 24.51 -26.10 0.38
N ALA A 185 23.26 -25.73 0.63
CA ALA A 185 22.09 -26.56 0.37
C ALA A 185 21.92 -26.94 -1.12
N ALA A 186 22.35 -26.08 -2.05
CA ALA A 186 22.32 -26.39 -3.47
C ALA A 186 23.43 -27.38 -3.86
N LEU A 187 24.61 -27.27 -3.23
CA LEU A 187 25.70 -28.24 -3.40
C LEU A 187 25.30 -29.61 -2.84
N GLU A 188 24.79 -29.64 -1.61
CA GLU A 188 24.29 -30.87 -0.97
C GLU A 188 23.19 -31.55 -1.79
N PHE A 189 22.30 -30.76 -2.40
CA PHE A 189 21.27 -31.28 -3.29
C PHE A 189 21.89 -31.98 -4.52
N ILE A 190 22.89 -31.35 -5.15
CA ILE A 190 23.56 -31.88 -6.34
C ILE A 190 24.37 -33.12 -5.98
N ASP A 191 25.13 -33.08 -4.88
CA ASP A 191 25.94 -34.20 -4.41
C ASP A 191 25.08 -35.44 -4.16
N ARG A 192 23.95 -35.26 -3.45
CA ARG A 192 22.97 -36.34 -3.25
C ARG A 192 22.41 -36.87 -4.57
N LEU A 193 22.12 -36.00 -5.53
CA LEU A 193 21.60 -36.42 -6.84
C LEU A 193 22.65 -37.20 -7.64
N ALA A 194 23.93 -36.81 -7.52
CA ALA A 194 25.04 -37.51 -8.15
C ALA A 194 25.23 -38.91 -7.55
N ASP A 195 25.18 -39.02 -6.22
CA ASP A 195 25.21 -40.31 -5.52
C ASP A 195 24.07 -41.24 -5.95
N ASP A 196 22.83 -40.72 -6.03
CA ASP A 196 21.64 -41.47 -6.46
C ASP A 196 21.75 -41.95 -7.92
N LEU A 197 22.47 -41.22 -8.77
CA LEU A 197 22.71 -41.55 -10.18
C LEU A 197 24.00 -42.37 -10.40
N GLY A 198 24.81 -42.58 -9.36
CA GLY A 198 26.08 -43.29 -9.42
C GLY A 198 27.14 -42.59 -10.28
N LEU A 199 27.15 -41.25 -10.28
CA LEU A 199 28.09 -40.40 -11.03
C LEU A 199 29.36 -40.06 -10.24
#